data_AF-A0A1V4RHL7-F1
#
_entry.id   AF-A0A1V4RHL7-F1
#
_cell.length_a   1.000
_cell.length_b   1.000
_cell.length_c   1.000
_cell.angle_alpha   90.00
_cell.angle_beta   90.00
_cell.angle_gamma   90.00
#
_symmetry.space_group_name_H-M   'P 1'
#
loop_
_entity.id
_entity.type
_entity.pdbx_description
1 polymer ?
#
loop_
_entity_poly.entity_id
_entity_poly.type
_entity_poly.pdbx_seq_one_letter_code
_entity_poly.pdbx_strand_id
1 'polypeptide(L)'
;MLVAKLFCLCSQQSTPLVLGFIIAIGSQLGDLIESLFKRDAGVKDSSRIIPGHGGVLDRFDSVFCALPLAYLYLKLAGILQ
;
A
#
# COMPACT_ATOMS: atom_id res chain seq x y z
N MET A 1 23.16 -5.57 5.30
CA MET A 1 22.67 -4.31 5.91
C MET A 1 21.15 -4.28 6.06
N LEU A 2 20.36 -4.62 5.03
CA LEU A 2 18.89 -4.60 5.10
C LEU A 2 18.30 -5.55 6.17
N VAL A 3 18.82 -6.79 6.25
CA VAL A 3 18.34 -7.81 7.21
C VAL A 3 18.57 -7.39 8.68
N ALA A 4 19.70 -6.73 8.97
CA ALA A 4 20.00 -6.22 10.31
C ALA A 4 19.07 -5.06 10.72
N LYS A 5 18.71 -4.20 9.77
CA LYS A 5 17.73 -3.12 10.00
C LYS A 5 16.31 -3.66 10.17
N LEU A 6 15.95 -4.74 9.46
CA LEU A 6 14.70 -5.48 9.67
C LEU A 6 14.64 -6.10 11.08
N PHE A 7 15.76 -6.60 11.59
CA PHE A 7 15.85 -7.12 12.96
C PHE A 7 15.75 -6.01 14.02
N CYS A 8 16.32 -4.83 13.75
CA CYS A 8 16.20 -3.65 14.61
C CYS A 8 14.75 -3.10 14.67
N LEU A 9 14.01 -3.17 13.55
CA LEU A 9 12.57 -2.92 13.49
C LEU A 9 11.77 -3.84 14.42
N CYS A 10 12.16 -5.10 14.53
CA CYS A 10 11.56 -6.07 15.46
C CYS A 10 11.89 -5.74 16.92
N SER A 11 13.10 -5.21 17.18
CA SER A 11 13.55 -4.80 18.51
C SER A 11 12.93 -3.49 19.01
N GLN A 12 12.52 -2.59 18.11
CA GLN A 12 11.90 -1.30 18.42
C GLN A 12 10.37 -1.41 18.29
N GLN A 13 9.67 -1.66 19.39
CA GLN A 13 8.24 -2.04 19.40
C GLN A 13 7.27 -0.98 18.82
N SER A 14 7.67 0.30 18.78
CA SER A 14 6.82 1.40 18.31
C SER A 14 6.78 1.57 16.78
N THR A 15 7.88 1.27 16.10
CA THR A 15 8.03 1.46 14.64
C THR A 15 7.04 0.64 13.80
N PRO A 16 6.81 -0.66 14.07
CA PRO A 16 5.88 -1.46 13.27
C PRO A 16 4.41 -1.07 13.48
N LEU A 17 4.03 -0.58 14.67
CA LEU A 17 2.67 -0.09 14.92
C LEU A 17 2.33 1.12 14.05
N VAL A 18 3.24 2.11 14.03
CA VAL A 18 3.04 3.34 13.24
C VAL A 18 3.04 3.03 11.74
N LEU A 19 3.94 2.14 11.29
CA LEU A 19 3.96 1.69 9.90
C LEU A 19 2.66 0.98 9.51
N GLY A 20 2.15 0.08 10.37
CA GLY A 20 0.87 -0.61 10.13
C GLY A 20 -0.31 0.35 10.04
N PHE A 21 -0.33 1.39 10.87
CA PHE A 21 -1.37 2.42 10.83
C PHE A 21 -1.33 3.25 9.54
N ILE A 22 -0.13 3.65 9.10
CA ILE A 22 0.06 4.38 7.84
C ILE A 22 -0.37 3.53 6.64
N ILE A 23 0.00 2.25 6.62
CA ILE A 23 -0.38 1.31 5.56
C ILE A 23 -1.90 1.10 5.56
N ALA A 24 -2.53 0.95 6.73
CA ALA A 24 -3.99 0.76 6.81
C ALA A 24 -4.75 1.95 6.21
N ILE A 25 -4.37 3.17 6.57
CA ILE A 25 -4.98 4.39 6.01
C ILE A 25 -4.67 4.52 4.52
N GLY A 26 -3.41 4.33 4.12
CA GLY A 26 -2.98 4.42 2.72
C GLY A 26 -3.66 3.41 1.81
N SER A 27 -3.85 2.17 2.29
CA SER A 27 -4.56 1.11 1.57
C SER A 27 -6.02 1.48 1.36
N GLN A 28 -6.70 2.01 2.38
CA GLN A 28 -8.11 2.41 2.26
C GLN A 28 -8.27 3.57 1.28
N LEU A 29 -7.34 4.54 1.29
CA LEU A 29 -7.35 5.65 0.34
C LEU A 29 -7.13 5.18 -1.11
N GLY A 30 -6.28 4.17 -1.33
CA GLY A 30 -6.06 3.57 -2.65
C GLY A 30 -7.35 2.98 -3.25
N ASP A 31 -8.09 2.21 -2.46
CA ASP A 31 -9.38 1.61 -2.84
C ASP A 31 -10.45 2.68 -3.17
N LEU A 32 -10.46 3.80 -2.45
CA LEU A 32 -11.34 4.93 -2.75
C LEU A 32 -10.96 5.64 -4.06
N ILE A 33 -9.66 5.88 -4.29
CA ILE A 33 -9.17 6.50 -5.53
C ILE A 33 -9.52 5.61 -6.72
N GLU A 34 -9.35 4.30 -6.59
CA GLU A 34 -9.72 3.36 -7.64
C GLU A 34 -11.22 3.37 -7.93
N SER A 35 -12.05 3.40 -6.88
CA SER A 35 -13.49 3.53 -7.00
C SER A 35 -13.92 4.82 -7.71
N LEU A 36 -13.22 5.93 -7.48
CA LEU A 36 -13.44 7.19 -8.21
C LEU A 36 -13.00 7.07 -9.66
N PHE A 37 -11.85 6.44 -9.93
CA PHE A 37 -11.35 6.22 -11.29
C PHE A 37 -12.29 5.34 -12.12
N LYS A 38 -12.87 4.30 -11.51
CA LYS A 38 -13.90 3.45 -12.11
C LYS A 38 -15.15 4.24 -12.51
N ARG A 39 -15.54 5.24 -11.72
CA ARG A 39 -16.69 6.12 -12.03
C ARG A 39 -16.39 7.09 -13.17
N ASP A 40 -15.20 7.68 -13.17
CA ASP A 40 -14.80 8.65 -14.20
C ASP A 40 -14.54 7.99 -15.56
N ALA A 41 -14.02 6.75 -15.56
CA ALA A 41 -13.81 5.96 -16.77
C ALA A 41 -15.12 5.37 -17.35
N GLY A 42 -16.24 5.41 -16.62
CA GLY A 42 -17.50 4.80 -17.04
C GLY A 42 -17.47 3.27 -17.15
N VAL A 43 -16.43 2.62 -16.64
CA VAL A 43 -16.21 1.17 -16.68
C VAL A 43 -16.36 0.61 -15.28
N LYS A 44 -17.31 -0.31 -15.08
CA LYS A 44 -17.61 -0.88 -13.75
C LYS A 44 -16.55 -1.87 -13.27
N ASP A 45 -15.86 -2.52 -14.21
CA ASP A 45 -14.82 -3.51 -13.95
C ASP A 45 -13.52 -3.09 -14.66
N SER A 46 -12.44 -2.90 -13.89
CA SER A 46 -11.15 -2.44 -14.42
C SER A 46 -10.50 -3.43 -15.40
N SER A 47 -10.92 -4.71 -15.40
CA SER A 47 -10.52 -5.73 -16.39
C SER A 47 -11.43 -6.98 -16.33
N ARG A 48 -11.72 -7.65 -17.48
CA ARG A 48 -12.35 -8.99 -17.55
C ARG A 48 -11.34 -10.14 -17.75
N ILE A 49 -10.06 -9.91 -17.43
CA ILE A 49 -8.97 -10.82 -17.75
C ILE A 49 -9.04 -12.11 -16.93
N ILE A 50 -9.60 -12.08 -15.71
CA ILE A 50 -9.82 -13.27 -14.89
C ILE A 50 -11.32 -13.40 -14.57
N PRO A 51 -12.03 -14.39 -15.14
CA PRO A 51 -13.45 -14.58 -14.87
C PRO A 51 -13.65 -14.89 -13.37
N GLY A 52 -14.34 -13.99 -12.66
CA GLY A 52 -14.68 -14.13 -11.23
C GLY A 52 -13.71 -13.52 -10.22
N HIS A 53 -12.65 -12.83 -10.64
CA HIS A 53 -11.58 -12.34 -9.73
C HIS A 53 -11.44 -10.82 -9.58
N GLY A 54 -12.33 -10.04 -10.21
CA GLY A 54 -12.20 -8.58 -10.26
C GLY A 54 -11.15 -8.12 -11.27
N GLY A 55 -10.98 -6.80 -11.36
CA GLY A 55 -9.96 -6.20 -12.22
C GLY A 55 -8.56 -6.36 -11.62
N VAL A 56 -7.54 -6.44 -12.47
CA VAL A 56 -6.13 -6.39 -12.00
C VAL A 56 -5.87 -5.10 -11.22
N LEU A 57 -6.58 -4.02 -11.56
CA LEU A 57 -6.49 -2.72 -10.89
C LEU A 57 -6.94 -2.76 -9.42
N ASP A 58 -7.96 -3.56 -9.07
CA ASP A 58 -8.45 -3.76 -7.68
C ASP A 58 -7.42 -4.47 -6.77
N ARG A 59 -6.31 -4.96 -7.33
CA ARG A 59 -5.23 -5.62 -6.59
C ARG A 59 -4.01 -4.72 -6.43
N PHE A 60 -3.86 -3.76 -7.32
CA PHE A 60 -2.74 -2.83 -7.31
C PHE A 60 -3.11 -1.50 -6.64
N ASP A 61 -4.38 -1.11 -6.59
CA ASP A 61 -4.91 0.11 -5.95
C ASP A 61 -4.39 0.36 -4.52
N SER A 62 -4.50 -0.66 -3.67
CA SER A 62 -4.15 -0.67 -2.26
C SER A 62 -2.63 -0.63 -2.08
N VAL A 63 -1.90 -1.32 -2.97
CA VAL A 63 -0.43 -1.31 -3.00
C VAL A 63 0.09 0.04 -3.52
N PHE A 64 -0.59 0.67 -4.47
CA PHE A 64 -0.12 1.89 -5.14
C PHE A 64 0.00 3.07 -4.17
N CYS A 65 -0.93 3.19 -3.23
CA CYS A 65 -0.85 4.20 -2.17
C CYS A 65 -0.02 3.72 -0.97
N ALA A 66 -0.11 2.45 -0.57
CA ALA A 66 0.60 1.96 0.61
C ALA A 66 2.13 1.90 0.41
N LEU A 67 2.61 1.53 -0.78
CA LEU A 67 4.03 1.34 -1.07
C LEU A 67 4.86 2.65 -0.96
N PRO A 68 4.48 3.78 -1.60
CA PRO A 68 5.23 5.03 -1.46
C PRO A 68 5.14 5.61 -0.04
N LEU A 69 4.01 5.44 0.65
CA LEU A 69 3.85 5.87 2.04
C LEU A 69 4.76 5.08 2.99
N ALA A 70 4.81 3.76 2.84
CA ALA A 70 5.69 2.88 3.60
C ALA A 70 7.17 3.20 3.32
N TYR A 71 7.53 3.42 2.06
CA TYR A 71 8.89 3.80 1.66
C TYR A 71 9.30 5.14 2.28
N LEU A 72 8.44 6.15 2.22
CA LEU A 72 8.71 7.47 2.80
C LEU A 72 8.94 7.38 4.31
N TYR A 73 8.08 6.64 5.02
CA TYR A 73 8.22 6.42 6.46
C TYR A 73 9.54 5.72 6.81
N LEU A 74 9.90 4.66 6.09
CA LEU A 74 11.16 3.94 6.32
C LEU A 74 12.39 4.79 6.01
N LYS A 75 12.31 5.69 5.03
CA LYS A 75 13.36 6.67 4.71
C LYS A 75 13.49 7.73 5.81
N LEU A 76 12.36 8.30 6.27
CA LEU A 76 12.34 9.29 7.36
C LEU A 76 12.82 8.69 8.69
N ALA A 77 12.49 7.44 8.96
CA ALA A 77 13.00 6.71 10.12
C ALA A 77 14.51 6.37 10.04
N GLY A 78 15.20 6.72 8.95
CA GLY A 78 16.63 6.44 8.75
C GLY A 78 16.96 4.95 8.51
N ILE A 79 15.93 4.13 8.31
CA ILE A 79 16.05 2.69 8.11
C ILE A 79 16.45 2.41 6.66
N LEU A 80 15.87 3.13 5.70
CA LEU A 80 16.36 3.09 4.33
C LEU A 80 17.40 4.20 4.11
N GLN A 81 18.56 3.83 3.56
CA GLN A 81 19.54 4.76 2.98
C GLN A 81 19.44 4.69 1.47
#